data_AF-A0A498IXH2-F1
#
_entry.id   AF-A0A498IXH2-F1
#
_cell.length_a   1.000
_cell.length_b   1.000
_cell.length_c   1.000
_cell.angle_alpha   90.00
_cell.angle_beta   90.00
_cell.angle_gamma   90.00
#
_symmetry.space_group_name_H-M   'P 1'
#
loop_
_entity.id
_entity.type
_entity.pdbx_description
1 polymer ?
#
loop_
_entity_poly.entity_id
_entity_poly.type
_entity_poly.pdbx_seq_one_letter_code
_entity_poly.pdbx_strand_id
1 'polypeptide(L)'
;MGLYQRSIGSFTDLLQKVQIHYLRLHCPFLQGPQSPLNLQSPESLQRFRGNMKKEVHSSMIDINILQLMGILKRVVLGVKATGEGYLIQMTVTLLTQMTQTSIAVRQECENSDARKERVDFEEYKKKATIIVEEYFATDDITSTANELRELDRPTYSYYFVKKLVSKVMDRHDKEKEMAAVLLSGLYADYIDPRQVYKGFCKLVESADDFIVDIPDTVDVLALFIARDVVDGILPPAFLKKQMNYLPKDSKGIKVLKRAEKGYLAAPMGR
;
A
#
# COMPACT_ATOMS: atom_id res chain seq x y z
N MET A 1 -47.86 28.41 -16.62
CA MET A 1 -47.06 27.64 -15.64
C MET A 1 -46.61 26.26 -16.14
N GLY A 2 -47.38 25.54 -16.99
CA GLY A 2 -47.02 24.17 -17.41
C GLY A 2 -45.85 23.98 -18.39
N LEU A 3 -45.41 25.00 -19.12
CA LEU A 3 -44.28 24.89 -20.08
C LEU A 3 -42.91 25.02 -19.40
N TYR A 4 -42.82 25.77 -18.30
CA TYR A 4 -41.57 25.99 -17.56
C TYR A 4 -41.17 24.73 -16.78
N GLN A 5 -42.14 24.00 -16.19
CA GLN A 5 -41.90 22.72 -15.50
C GLN A 5 -41.47 21.58 -16.45
N ARG A 6 -42.00 21.53 -17.68
CA ARG A 6 -41.54 20.55 -18.70
C ARG A 6 -40.10 20.81 -19.14
N SER A 7 -39.71 22.09 -19.28
CA SER A 7 -38.36 22.48 -19.68
C SER A 7 -37.32 22.19 -18.59
N ILE A 8 -37.67 22.43 -17.31
CA ILE A 8 -36.83 22.06 -16.16
C ILE A 8 -36.63 20.54 -16.09
N GLY A 9 -37.70 19.74 -16.28
CA GLY A 9 -37.60 18.27 -16.29
C GLY A 9 -36.70 17.73 -17.40
N SER A 10 -36.77 18.29 -18.61
CA SER A 10 -35.88 17.95 -19.72
C SER A 10 -34.44 18.35 -19.44
N PHE A 11 -34.21 19.47 -18.75
CA PHE A 11 -32.89 19.97 -18.42
C PHE A 11 -32.23 19.14 -17.30
N THR A 12 -32.98 18.77 -16.26
CA THR A 12 -32.50 17.86 -15.21
C THR A 12 -32.17 16.49 -15.76
N ASP A 13 -32.98 15.99 -16.72
CA ASP A 13 -32.74 14.70 -17.38
C ASP A 13 -31.51 14.76 -18.32
N LEU A 14 -31.32 15.89 -19.02
CA LEU A 14 -30.11 16.15 -19.82
C LEU A 14 -28.86 16.22 -18.93
N LEU A 15 -28.95 16.89 -17.79
CA LEU A 15 -27.84 16.99 -16.83
C LEU A 15 -27.52 15.65 -16.18
N GLN A 16 -28.53 14.83 -15.88
CA GLN A 16 -28.33 13.48 -15.38
C GLN A 16 -27.66 12.60 -16.43
N LYS A 17 -28.02 12.75 -17.71
CA LYS A 17 -27.33 12.08 -18.83
C LYS A 17 -25.89 12.57 -19.01
N VAL A 18 -25.64 13.88 -18.88
CA VAL A 18 -24.28 14.46 -18.93
C VAL A 18 -23.44 13.96 -17.74
N GLN A 19 -24.02 13.88 -16.55
CA GLN A 19 -23.35 13.33 -15.36
C GLN A 19 -23.00 11.85 -15.54
N ILE A 20 -23.93 11.05 -16.05
CA ILE A 20 -23.68 9.62 -16.37
C ILE A 20 -22.61 9.49 -17.45
N HIS A 21 -22.62 10.36 -18.47
CA HIS A 21 -21.64 10.36 -19.55
C HIS A 21 -20.25 10.77 -19.06
N TYR A 22 -20.15 11.81 -18.22
CA TYR A 22 -18.90 12.25 -17.60
C TYR A 22 -18.32 11.16 -16.69
N LEU A 23 -19.17 10.54 -15.85
CA LEU A 23 -18.77 9.39 -15.04
C LEU A 23 -18.32 8.21 -15.91
N ARG A 24 -18.99 7.92 -17.04
CA ARG A 24 -18.54 6.89 -17.99
C ARG A 24 -17.19 7.22 -18.62
N LEU A 25 -16.95 8.48 -19.00
CA LEU A 25 -15.69 8.90 -19.64
C LEU A 25 -14.49 8.87 -18.68
N HIS A 26 -14.72 9.19 -17.40
CA HIS A 26 -13.65 9.33 -16.40
C HIS A 26 -13.58 8.16 -15.42
N CYS A 27 -14.52 7.20 -15.48
CA CYS A 27 -14.50 5.94 -14.73
C CYS A 27 -14.67 4.77 -15.73
N PRO A 28 -13.57 4.19 -16.25
CA PRO A 28 -13.61 3.15 -17.30
C PRO A 28 -14.37 1.87 -16.88
N PHE A 29 -14.57 1.68 -15.58
CA PHE A 29 -15.37 0.60 -15.00
C PHE A 29 -16.86 0.63 -15.40
N LEU A 30 -17.42 1.78 -15.78
CA LEU A 30 -18.83 1.91 -16.17
C LEU A 30 -19.10 1.56 -17.65
N GLN A 31 -18.09 1.14 -18.41
CA GLN A 31 -18.17 0.90 -19.86
C GLN A 31 -18.26 -0.59 -20.26
N GLY A 32 -18.20 -1.54 -19.31
CA GLY A 32 -18.25 -2.98 -19.60
C GLY A 32 -19.65 -3.50 -19.97
N PRO A 33 -19.75 -4.66 -20.67
CA PRO A 33 -21.03 -5.26 -21.11
C PRO A 33 -21.92 -5.76 -19.95
N GLN A 34 -21.41 -5.81 -18.71
CA GLN A 34 -22.19 -6.03 -17.48
C GLN A 34 -22.16 -4.81 -16.54
N SER A 35 -22.16 -3.60 -17.10
CA SER A 35 -22.29 -2.36 -16.32
C SER A 35 -23.71 -2.27 -15.71
N PRO A 36 -23.86 -1.87 -14.43
CA PRO A 36 -25.12 -1.91 -13.68
C PRO A 36 -26.08 -0.79 -14.07
N LEU A 37 -25.70 0.02 -15.07
CA LEU A 37 -26.44 1.17 -15.58
C LEU A 37 -27.17 0.83 -16.89
N ASN A 38 -27.65 -0.40 -17.05
CA ASN A 38 -28.83 -0.63 -17.89
C ASN A 38 -30.06 -0.27 -17.04
N LEU A 39 -30.37 1.03 -17.03
CA LEU A 39 -31.36 1.65 -16.16
C LEU A 39 -32.77 1.24 -16.61
N GLN A 40 -33.34 0.19 -15.99
CA GLN A 40 -34.79 -0.02 -16.00
C GLN A 40 -35.42 -0.17 -14.61
N SER A 41 -34.68 -0.17 -13.48
CA SER A 41 -35.29 0.04 -12.16
C SER A 41 -34.28 0.42 -11.05
N PRO A 42 -34.73 1.04 -9.93
CA PRO A 42 -33.88 1.47 -8.81
C PRO A 42 -33.31 0.34 -7.92
N GLU A 43 -33.63 -0.93 -8.16
CA GLU A 43 -33.23 -2.05 -7.29
C GLU A 43 -31.82 -2.61 -7.58
N SER A 44 -31.18 -2.17 -8.67
CA SER A 44 -29.90 -2.70 -9.17
C SER A 44 -28.67 -2.31 -8.35
N LEU A 45 -28.78 -1.29 -7.48
CA LEU A 45 -27.68 -0.75 -6.67
C LEU A 45 -27.17 -1.70 -5.58
N GLN A 46 -28.01 -2.63 -5.09
CA GLN A 46 -27.61 -3.57 -4.02
C GLN A 46 -26.81 -4.78 -4.54
N ARG A 47 -27.00 -5.18 -5.80
CA ARG A 47 -26.28 -6.31 -6.42
C ARG A 47 -24.86 -5.97 -6.87
N PHE A 48 -24.52 -4.68 -6.93
CA PHE A 48 -23.22 -4.20 -7.41
C PHE A 48 -22.05 -4.51 -6.47
N ARG A 49 -22.37 -4.92 -5.23
CA ARG A 49 -21.42 -5.24 -4.16
C ARG A 49 -20.62 -6.55 -4.39
N GLY A 50 -20.93 -7.30 -5.44
CA GLY A 50 -20.54 -8.70 -5.59
C GLY A 50 -19.18 -8.98 -6.23
N ASN A 51 -18.70 -8.20 -7.19
CA ASN A 51 -17.52 -8.62 -7.97
C ASN A 51 -16.73 -7.43 -8.50
N MET A 52 -15.54 -7.17 -7.93
CA MET A 52 -14.49 -6.45 -8.64
C MET A 52 -13.10 -6.75 -8.08
N LYS A 53 -12.47 -7.74 -8.71
CA LYS A 53 -11.03 -7.98 -8.67
C LYS A 53 -10.41 -7.29 -9.89
N LYS A 54 -9.32 -6.58 -9.60
CA LYS A 54 -8.17 -6.19 -10.44
C LYS A 54 -8.31 -4.95 -11.34
N GLU A 55 -7.22 -4.16 -11.27
CA GLU A 55 -6.79 -3.04 -12.12
C GLU A 55 -7.66 -1.77 -12.03
N VAL A 56 -7.11 -0.58 -11.75
CA VAL A 56 -5.99 0.06 -12.44
C VAL A 56 -5.24 1.03 -11.50
N HIS A 57 -3.91 0.97 -11.56
CA HIS A 57 -2.99 1.92 -10.94
C HIS A 57 -2.72 3.10 -11.90
N SER A 58 -2.67 4.32 -11.33
CA SER A 58 -2.06 5.56 -11.89
C SER A 58 -2.78 6.19 -13.09
N SER A 59 -3.12 7.49 -13.12
CA SER A 59 -2.17 8.58 -12.97
C SER A 59 -2.88 9.97 -13.03
N MET A 60 -2.44 10.90 -12.16
CA MET A 60 -2.10 12.30 -12.50
C MET A 60 -3.15 13.21 -13.21
N ILE A 61 -4.33 13.49 -12.62
CA ILE A 61 -5.22 14.61 -13.08
C ILE A 61 -5.86 15.42 -11.92
N ASP A 62 -5.20 15.58 -10.77
CA ASP A 62 -5.89 16.14 -9.59
C ASP A 62 -5.51 17.56 -9.15
N ILE A 63 -4.75 18.33 -9.94
CA ILE A 63 -4.35 19.69 -9.50
C ILE A 63 -5.08 20.84 -10.24
N ASN A 64 -5.64 20.65 -11.44
CA ASN A 64 -6.25 21.77 -12.19
C ASN A 64 -7.76 21.97 -11.96
N ILE A 65 -8.54 20.93 -11.62
CA ILE A 65 -10.01 21.05 -11.56
C ILE A 65 -10.47 21.82 -10.31
N LEU A 66 -9.85 21.56 -9.15
CA LEU A 66 -10.23 22.23 -7.89
C LEU A 66 -9.87 23.73 -7.89
N GLN A 67 -8.76 24.12 -8.51
CA GLN A 67 -8.37 25.53 -8.65
C GLN A 67 -9.30 26.29 -9.60
N LEU A 68 -9.68 25.70 -10.75
CA LEU A 68 -10.64 26.29 -11.70
C LEU A 68 -12.02 26.50 -11.06
N MET A 69 -12.46 25.56 -10.21
CA MET A 69 -13.74 25.67 -9.50
C MET A 69 -13.74 26.75 -8.41
N GLY A 70 -12.61 26.97 -7.73
CA GLY A 70 -12.47 28.05 -6.76
C GLY A 70 -12.57 29.44 -7.41
N ILE A 71 -12.05 29.59 -8.63
CA ILE A 71 -12.12 30.83 -9.41
C ILE A 71 -13.56 31.07 -9.89
N LEU A 72 -14.23 30.04 -10.41
CA LEU A 72 -15.62 30.15 -10.89
C LEU A 72 -16.61 30.51 -9.77
N LYS A 73 -16.39 29.98 -8.55
CA LYS A 73 -17.22 30.29 -7.37
C LYS A 73 -17.14 31.76 -6.94
N ARG A 74 -15.99 32.41 -7.13
CA ARG A 74 -15.79 33.84 -6.79
C ARG A 74 -16.41 34.78 -7.82
N VAL A 75 -16.40 34.41 -9.10
CA VAL A 75 -17.00 35.20 -10.19
C VAL A 75 -18.52 35.26 -10.07
N VAL A 76 -19.16 34.19 -9.60
CA VAL A 76 -20.63 34.08 -9.60
C VAL A 76 -21.29 34.69 -8.35
N LEU A 77 -20.60 34.76 -7.21
CA LEU A 77 -21.13 35.38 -5.98
C LEU A 77 -21.28 36.92 -6.06
N GLY A 78 -20.86 37.55 -7.18
CA GLY A 78 -21.01 38.99 -7.42
C GLY A 78 -22.29 39.41 -8.16
N VAL A 79 -23.14 38.48 -8.61
CA VAL A 79 -24.29 38.79 -9.48
C VAL A 79 -25.56 38.99 -8.65
N LYS A 80 -26.09 40.23 -8.62
CA LYS A 80 -27.39 40.57 -8.00
C LYS A 80 -28.55 40.00 -8.83
N ALA A 81 -29.52 39.42 -8.14
CA ALA A 81 -30.64 38.65 -8.70
C ALA A 81 -31.62 39.49 -9.55
N THR A 82 -31.62 39.25 -10.85
CA THR A 82 -32.77 39.38 -11.76
C THR A 82 -33.06 37.99 -12.36
N GLY A 83 -34.15 37.79 -13.10
CA GLY A 83 -34.67 36.45 -13.49
C GLY A 83 -33.70 35.44 -14.13
N GLU A 84 -32.54 35.88 -14.63
CA GLU A 84 -31.43 35.03 -15.11
C GLU A 84 -30.56 34.44 -13.98
N GLY A 85 -30.59 35.05 -12.79
CA GLY A 85 -29.89 34.61 -11.58
C GLY A 85 -30.34 33.25 -11.05
N TYR A 86 -31.59 32.84 -11.35
CA TYR A 86 -32.10 31.52 -10.97
C TYR A 86 -31.42 30.39 -11.76
N LEU A 87 -31.17 30.59 -13.06
CA LEU A 87 -30.43 29.63 -13.91
C LEU A 87 -28.96 29.52 -13.48
N ILE A 88 -28.35 30.66 -13.10
CA ILE A 88 -26.98 30.69 -12.60
C ILE A 88 -26.87 30.01 -11.23
N GLN A 89 -27.79 30.26 -10.30
CA GLN A 89 -27.81 29.60 -9.00
C GLN A 89 -28.07 28.08 -9.13
N MET A 90 -28.96 27.68 -10.04
CA MET A 90 -29.27 26.28 -10.31
C MET A 90 -28.06 25.54 -10.88
N THR A 91 -27.36 26.14 -11.85
CA THR A 91 -26.15 25.56 -12.46
C THR A 91 -24.99 25.47 -11.46
N VAL A 92 -24.78 26.49 -10.62
CA VAL A 92 -23.78 26.43 -9.54
C VAL A 92 -24.10 25.32 -8.53
N THR A 93 -25.37 25.17 -8.15
CA THR A 93 -25.79 24.13 -7.20
C THR A 93 -25.55 22.73 -7.78
N LEU A 94 -25.88 22.53 -9.05
CA LEU A 94 -25.67 21.26 -9.75
C LEU A 94 -24.19 20.92 -9.93
N LEU A 95 -23.35 21.88 -10.36
CA LEU A 95 -21.90 21.68 -10.45
C LEU A 95 -21.29 21.37 -9.08
N THR A 96 -21.77 22.04 -8.03
CA THR A 96 -21.35 21.76 -6.65
C THR A 96 -21.75 20.34 -6.22
N GLN A 97 -22.96 19.88 -6.57
CA GLN A 97 -23.40 18.52 -6.26
C GLN A 97 -22.60 17.47 -7.04
N MET A 98 -22.37 17.68 -8.34
CA MET A 98 -21.58 16.77 -9.19
C MET A 98 -20.15 16.59 -8.65
N THR A 99 -19.57 17.67 -8.12
CA THR A 99 -18.20 17.67 -7.61
C THR A 99 -18.10 17.07 -6.23
N GLN A 100 -19.08 17.33 -5.34
CA GLN A 100 -19.20 16.62 -4.07
C GLN A 100 -19.39 15.12 -4.26
N THR A 101 -20.23 14.70 -5.20
CA THR A 101 -20.41 13.27 -5.54
C THR A 101 -19.12 12.67 -6.11
N SER A 102 -18.39 13.40 -6.95
CA SER A 102 -17.10 12.93 -7.50
C SER A 102 -16.04 12.76 -6.41
N ILE A 103 -15.98 13.69 -5.45
CA ILE A 103 -15.07 13.61 -4.29
C ILE A 103 -15.46 12.45 -3.38
N ALA A 104 -16.74 12.29 -3.05
CA ALA A 104 -17.22 11.20 -2.20
C ALA A 104 -16.94 9.82 -2.82
N VAL A 105 -17.20 9.66 -4.13
CA VAL A 105 -16.89 8.42 -4.85
C VAL A 105 -15.38 8.13 -4.86
N ARG A 106 -14.53 9.15 -5.07
CA ARG A 106 -13.07 8.99 -4.98
C ARG A 106 -12.61 8.57 -3.59
N GLN A 107 -13.15 9.20 -2.54
CA GLN A 107 -12.84 8.84 -1.14
C GLN A 107 -13.30 7.42 -0.79
N GLU A 108 -14.44 6.98 -1.29
CA GLU A 108 -14.91 5.60 -1.12
C GLU A 108 -14.00 4.59 -1.86
N CYS A 109 -13.55 4.91 -3.08
CA CYS A 109 -12.57 4.11 -3.81
C CYS A 109 -11.25 3.99 -3.04
N GLU A 110 -10.66 5.11 -2.61
CA GLU A 110 -9.42 5.13 -1.81
C GLU A 110 -9.55 4.32 -0.52
N ASN A 111 -10.68 4.43 0.18
CA ASN A 111 -10.93 3.67 1.40
C ASN A 111 -11.14 2.17 1.11
N SER A 112 -11.73 1.81 -0.02
CA SER A 112 -11.93 0.42 -0.43
C SER A 112 -10.64 -0.27 -0.87
N ASP A 113 -9.76 0.45 -1.57
CA ASP A 113 -8.45 -0.04 -1.99
C ASP A 113 -7.52 -0.22 -0.80
N ALA A 114 -7.51 0.74 0.14
CA ALA A 114 -6.78 0.61 1.40
C ALA A 114 -7.27 -0.59 2.23
N ARG A 115 -8.57 -0.89 2.23
CA ARG A 115 -9.12 -2.08 2.89
C ARG A 115 -8.69 -3.37 2.18
N LYS A 116 -8.70 -3.38 0.85
CA LYS A 116 -8.30 -4.54 0.04
C LYS A 116 -6.81 -4.84 0.17
N GLU A 117 -5.96 -3.82 0.13
CA GLU A 117 -4.51 -3.95 0.34
C GLU A 117 -4.21 -4.52 1.74
N ARG A 118 -4.94 -4.05 2.77
CA ARG A 118 -4.84 -4.63 4.12
C ARG A 118 -5.19 -6.11 4.13
N VAL A 119 -6.31 -6.51 3.54
CA VAL A 119 -6.73 -7.93 3.50
C VAL A 119 -5.71 -8.79 2.76
N ASP A 120 -5.22 -8.33 1.61
CA ASP A 120 -4.20 -9.00 0.80
C ASP A 120 -2.87 -9.14 1.56
N PHE A 121 -2.46 -8.10 2.30
CA PHE A 121 -1.29 -8.15 3.16
C PHE A 121 -1.47 -9.10 4.35
N GLU A 122 -2.63 -9.13 4.99
CA GLU A 122 -2.91 -10.10 6.06
C GLU A 122 -2.86 -11.54 5.56
N GLU A 123 -3.37 -11.81 4.36
CA GLU A 123 -3.28 -13.12 3.72
C GLU A 123 -1.82 -13.50 3.42
N TYR A 124 -1.04 -12.55 2.87
CA TYR A 124 0.39 -12.73 2.65
C TYR A 124 1.12 -13.09 3.95
N LYS A 125 0.86 -12.36 5.05
CA LYS A 125 1.52 -12.62 6.34
C LYS A 125 1.26 -14.02 6.86
N LYS A 126 0.03 -14.52 6.71
CA LYS A 126 -0.34 -15.88 7.11
C LYS A 126 0.44 -16.91 6.30
N LYS A 127 0.44 -16.79 4.97
CA LYS A 127 1.13 -17.72 4.09
C LYS A 127 2.65 -17.67 4.28
N ALA A 128 3.24 -16.48 4.35
CA ALA A 128 4.66 -16.30 4.63
C ALA A 128 5.07 -16.91 5.98
N THR A 129 4.19 -16.86 6.99
CA THR A 129 4.45 -17.53 8.28
C THR A 129 4.50 -19.05 8.12
N ILE A 130 3.57 -19.63 7.36
CA ILE A 130 3.53 -21.08 7.10
C ILE A 130 4.80 -21.51 6.35
N ILE A 131 5.16 -20.82 5.28
CA ILE A 131 6.37 -21.12 4.48
C ILE A 131 7.64 -21.11 5.37
N VAL A 132 7.77 -20.10 6.24
CA VAL A 132 8.90 -20.04 7.18
C VAL A 132 8.92 -21.24 8.13
N GLU A 133 7.76 -21.66 8.62
CA GLU A 133 7.65 -22.80 9.53
C GLU A 133 7.95 -24.14 8.84
N GLU A 134 7.48 -24.31 7.61
CA GLU A 134 7.74 -25.48 6.78
C GLU A 134 9.23 -25.59 6.43
N TYR A 135 9.89 -24.48 6.10
CA TYR A 135 11.35 -24.48 5.88
C TYR A 135 12.13 -25.02 7.08
N PHE A 136 11.80 -24.61 8.30
CA PHE A 136 12.51 -25.14 9.49
C PHE A 136 12.25 -26.62 9.75
N ALA A 137 11.17 -27.19 9.18
CA ALA A 137 10.88 -28.61 9.27
C ALA A 137 11.57 -29.43 8.16
N THR A 138 11.75 -28.86 6.97
CA THR A 138 12.21 -29.57 5.76
C THR A 138 13.65 -29.27 5.35
N ASP A 139 14.17 -28.10 5.72
CA ASP A 139 15.43 -27.52 5.22
C ASP A 139 15.51 -27.45 3.69
N ASP A 140 14.36 -27.32 3.01
CA ASP A 140 14.29 -27.25 1.55
C ASP A 140 14.18 -25.80 1.04
N ILE A 141 15.33 -25.26 0.62
CA ILE A 141 15.43 -23.92 0.02
C ILE A 141 14.65 -23.85 -1.29
N THR A 142 14.64 -24.91 -2.11
CA THR A 142 14.01 -24.89 -3.44
C THR A 142 12.49 -24.89 -3.32
N SER A 143 11.93 -25.71 -2.43
CA SER A 143 10.48 -25.68 -2.12
C SER A 143 10.08 -24.31 -1.61
N THR A 144 10.81 -23.79 -0.62
CA THR A 144 10.57 -22.46 -0.02
C THR A 144 10.56 -21.36 -1.08
N ALA A 145 11.51 -21.40 -2.02
CA ALA A 145 11.65 -20.42 -3.08
C ALA A 145 10.46 -20.46 -4.07
N ASN A 146 9.98 -21.67 -4.41
CA ASN A 146 8.82 -21.87 -5.27
C ASN A 146 7.53 -21.38 -4.61
N GLU A 147 7.31 -21.75 -3.34
CA GLU A 147 6.13 -21.31 -2.58
C GLU A 147 6.10 -19.78 -2.42
N LEU A 148 7.26 -19.16 -2.15
CA LEU A 148 7.37 -17.71 -2.05
C LEU A 148 7.05 -17.02 -3.39
N ARG A 149 7.45 -17.61 -4.51
CA ARG A 149 7.12 -17.14 -5.87
C ARG A 149 5.62 -17.26 -6.15
N GLU A 150 4.99 -18.34 -5.72
CA GLU A 150 3.55 -18.58 -5.89
C GLU A 150 2.68 -17.59 -5.10
N LEU A 151 3.21 -16.94 -4.05
CA LEU A 151 2.51 -15.85 -3.38
C LEU A 151 2.25 -14.64 -4.29
N ASP A 152 3.07 -14.45 -5.34
CA ASP A 152 2.90 -13.39 -6.36
C ASP A 152 2.69 -11.99 -5.75
N ARG A 153 3.42 -11.68 -4.67
CA ARG A 153 3.38 -10.40 -3.95
C ARG A 153 4.79 -9.91 -3.57
N PRO A 154 5.66 -9.61 -4.55
CA PRO A 154 7.05 -9.23 -4.28
C PRO A 154 7.19 -7.95 -3.44
N THR A 155 6.19 -7.05 -3.46
CA THR A 155 6.19 -5.82 -2.65
C THR A 155 6.04 -6.08 -1.14
N TYR A 156 5.61 -7.28 -0.76
CA TYR A 156 5.44 -7.69 0.63
C TYR A 156 6.58 -8.59 1.15
N SER A 157 7.55 -8.96 0.31
CA SER A 157 8.66 -9.84 0.68
C SER A 157 9.50 -9.34 1.86
N TYR A 158 9.49 -8.03 2.15
CA TYR A 158 10.08 -7.50 3.39
C TYR A 158 9.50 -8.14 4.66
N TYR A 159 8.22 -8.54 4.65
CA TYR A 159 7.59 -9.22 5.77
C TYR A 159 8.14 -10.64 5.93
N PHE A 160 8.34 -11.37 4.83
CA PHE A 160 8.95 -12.69 4.89
C PHE A 160 10.33 -12.63 5.54
N VAL A 161 11.19 -11.69 5.12
CA VAL A 161 12.52 -11.45 5.72
C VAL A 161 12.42 -11.13 7.21
N LYS A 162 11.53 -10.20 7.59
CA LYS A 162 11.29 -9.88 9.01
C LYS A 162 10.86 -11.12 9.78
N LYS A 163 9.89 -11.87 9.25
CA LYS A 163 9.32 -13.05 9.91
C LYS A 163 10.36 -14.15 10.09
N LEU A 164 11.18 -14.41 9.07
CA LEU A 164 12.25 -15.40 9.08
C LEU A 164 13.25 -15.12 10.20
N VAL A 165 13.82 -13.91 10.24
CA VAL A 165 14.83 -13.54 11.24
C VAL A 165 14.19 -13.50 12.64
N SER A 166 13.03 -12.86 12.79
CA SER A 166 12.35 -12.81 14.10
C SER A 166 12.03 -14.20 14.67
N LYS A 167 11.74 -15.19 13.82
CA LYS A 167 11.41 -16.56 14.24
C LYS A 167 12.58 -17.29 14.92
N VAL A 168 13.82 -16.93 14.58
CA VAL A 168 15.03 -17.64 15.03
C VAL A 168 15.84 -16.88 16.08
N MET A 169 15.44 -15.66 16.43
CA MET A 169 16.21 -14.81 17.35
C MET A 169 16.30 -15.39 18.77
N ASP A 170 15.28 -16.14 19.21
CA ASP A 170 15.21 -16.82 20.50
C ASP A 170 15.64 -18.31 20.43
N ARG A 171 16.07 -18.76 19.25
CA ARG A 171 16.38 -20.17 18.97
C ARG A 171 17.86 -20.50 19.06
N HIS A 172 18.19 -21.78 18.90
CA HIS A 172 19.57 -22.27 18.90
C HIS A 172 20.31 -21.88 17.61
N ASP A 173 21.65 -21.90 17.67
CA ASP A 173 22.49 -21.40 16.58
C ASP A 173 22.33 -22.17 15.27
N LYS A 174 21.92 -23.45 15.34
CA LYS A 174 21.59 -24.25 14.14
C LYS A 174 20.46 -23.59 13.33
N GLU A 175 19.38 -23.17 13.97
CA GLU A 175 18.24 -22.55 13.27
C GLU A 175 18.57 -21.14 12.80
N LYS A 176 19.44 -20.42 13.53
CA LYS A 176 19.97 -19.14 13.07
C LYS A 176 20.79 -19.30 11.79
N GLU A 177 21.62 -20.35 11.72
CA GLU A 177 22.39 -20.67 10.53
C GLU A 177 21.48 -21.02 9.35
N MET A 178 20.48 -21.89 9.56
CA MET A 178 19.48 -22.22 8.54
C MET A 178 18.81 -20.96 7.98
N ALA A 179 18.40 -20.02 8.84
CA ALA A 179 17.78 -18.77 8.39
C ALA A 179 18.72 -17.92 7.51
N ALA A 180 19.99 -17.82 7.87
CA ALA A 180 20.98 -17.08 7.09
C ALA A 180 21.25 -17.76 5.73
N VAL A 181 21.37 -19.09 5.72
CA VAL A 181 21.52 -19.88 4.48
C VAL A 181 20.31 -19.70 3.57
N LEU A 182 19.09 -19.79 4.11
CA LEU A 182 17.87 -19.56 3.33
C LEU A 182 17.84 -18.14 2.75
N LEU A 183 18.10 -17.13 3.58
CA LEU A 183 18.07 -15.74 3.12
C LEU A 183 19.10 -15.50 2.01
N SER A 184 20.30 -16.06 2.13
CA SER A 184 21.32 -16.02 1.07
C SER A 184 20.87 -16.74 -0.21
N GLY A 185 20.19 -17.88 -0.09
CA GLY A 185 19.69 -18.65 -1.24
C GLY A 185 18.52 -17.99 -1.97
N LEU A 186 17.77 -17.12 -1.30
CA LEU A 186 16.64 -16.39 -1.88
C LEU A 186 17.02 -14.97 -2.39
N TYR A 187 18.16 -14.46 -1.95
CA TYR A 187 18.60 -13.10 -2.26
C TYR A 187 18.78 -12.87 -3.76
N ALA A 188 18.31 -11.72 -4.25
CA ALA A 188 18.37 -11.26 -5.64
C ALA A 188 17.55 -12.07 -6.67
N ASP A 189 17.42 -13.40 -6.51
CA ASP A 189 16.69 -14.26 -7.44
C ASP A 189 15.19 -14.37 -7.12
N TYR A 190 14.85 -14.38 -5.83
CA TYR A 190 13.46 -14.55 -5.35
C TYR A 190 12.98 -13.37 -4.52
N ILE A 191 13.91 -12.70 -3.82
CA ILE A 191 13.61 -11.50 -3.03
C ILE A 191 14.44 -10.34 -3.57
N ASP A 192 13.75 -9.30 -4.02
CA ASP A 192 14.38 -8.05 -4.45
C ASP A 192 15.24 -7.47 -3.30
N PRO A 193 16.49 -7.04 -3.56
CA PRO A 193 17.37 -6.49 -2.52
C PRO A 193 16.76 -5.32 -1.72
N ARG A 194 15.87 -4.53 -2.32
CA ARG A 194 15.14 -3.43 -1.63
C ARG A 194 14.16 -3.97 -0.60
N GLN A 195 13.58 -5.15 -0.83
CA GLN A 195 12.69 -5.81 0.12
C GLN A 195 13.48 -6.40 1.29
N VAL A 196 14.67 -6.96 1.04
CA VAL A 196 15.59 -7.37 2.11
C VAL A 196 16.00 -6.18 2.96
N TYR A 197 16.45 -5.09 2.33
CA TYR A 197 16.77 -3.84 3.02
C TYR A 197 15.61 -3.36 3.89
N LYS A 198 14.38 -3.32 3.33
CA LYS A 198 13.17 -2.92 4.06
C LYS A 198 12.84 -3.89 5.20
N GLY A 199 13.07 -5.19 5.02
CA GLY A 199 12.86 -6.21 6.06
C GLY A 199 13.75 -5.95 7.27
N PHE A 200 15.04 -5.66 7.03
CA PHE A 200 15.98 -5.29 8.09
C PHE A 200 15.68 -3.94 8.74
N CYS A 201 15.22 -2.93 7.98
CA CYS A 201 14.68 -1.70 8.58
C CYS A 201 13.60 -2.03 9.61
N LYS A 202 12.63 -2.89 9.22
CA LYS A 202 11.50 -3.29 10.07
C LYS A 202 11.89 -4.17 11.25
N LEU A 203 12.98 -4.94 11.15
CA LEU A 203 13.56 -5.69 12.27
C LEU A 203 14.15 -4.74 13.31
N VAL A 204 14.99 -3.81 12.86
CA VAL A 204 15.67 -2.85 13.75
C VAL A 204 14.67 -1.89 14.40
N GLU A 205 13.63 -1.47 13.67
CA GLU A 205 12.52 -0.67 14.20
C GLU A 205 11.76 -1.39 15.32
N SER A 206 11.67 -2.73 15.27
CA SER A 206 10.99 -3.55 16.29
C SER A 206 11.93 -4.09 17.38
N ALA A 207 13.19 -3.63 17.44
CA ALA A 207 14.14 -4.13 18.42
C ALA A 207 13.71 -3.86 19.88
N ASP A 208 13.03 -2.74 20.13
CA ASP A 208 12.46 -2.41 21.44
C ASP A 208 11.31 -3.35 21.84
N ASP A 209 10.59 -3.90 20.86
CA ASP A 209 9.53 -4.90 21.11
C ASP A 209 10.16 -6.27 21.39
N PHE A 210 11.13 -6.70 20.57
CA PHE A 210 11.76 -8.01 20.71
C PHE A 210 12.50 -8.20 22.04
N ILE A 211 13.08 -7.14 22.60
CA ILE A 211 13.86 -7.26 23.84
C ILE A 211 13.00 -7.65 25.05
N VAL A 212 11.68 -7.45 24.98
CA VAL A 212 10.75 -7.85 26.02
C VAL A 212 10.73 -9.36 26.18
N ASP A 213 10.75 -10.09 25.06
CA ASP A 213 10.72 -11.55 25.03
C ASP A 213 12.13 -12.17 24.93
N ILE A 214 13.07 -11.46 24.31
CA ILE A 214 14.40 -11.94 23.95
C ILE A 214 15.46 -10.96 24.49
N PRO A 215 15.98 -11.17 25.72
CA PRO A 215 16.94 -10.24 26.34
C PRO A 215 18.17 -9.93 25.50
N ASP A 216 18.64 -10.93 24.72
CA ASP A 216 19.83 -10.85 23.87
C ASP A 216 19.57 -10.29 22.46
N THR A 217 18.38 -9.71 22.21
CA THR A 217 17.96 -9.11 20.93
C THR A 217 19.06 -8.25 20.30
N VAL A 218 19.74 -7.43 21.11
CA VAL A 218 20.77 -6.50 20.60
C VAL A 218 21.95 -7.25 19.99
N ASP A 219 22.43 -8.30 20.65
CA ASP A 219 23.58 -9.06 20.20
C ASP A 219 23.21 -9.98 19.03
N VAL A 220 22.08 -10.69 19.13
CA VAL A 220 21.63 -11.63 18.09
C VAL A 220 21.31 -10.91 16.79
N LEU A 221 20.52 -9.83 16.83
CA LEU A 221 20.18 -9.10 15.60
C LEU A 221 21.39 -8.38 15.01
N ALA A 222 22.31 -7.90 15.84
CA ALA A 222 23.55 -7.31 15.36
C ALA A 222 24.44 -8.32 14.62
N LEU A 223 24.46 -9.58 15.08
CA LEU A 223 25.20 -10.65 14.42
C LEU A 223 24.65 -10.95 13.03
N PHE A 224 23.32 -11.07 12.89
CA PHE A 224 22.66 -11.23 11.59
C PHE A 224 23.01 -10.07 10.65
N ILE A 225 22.86 -8.82 11.09
CA ILE A 225 23.16 -7.65 10.25
C ILE A 225 24.64 -7.61 9.86
N ALA A 226 25.55 -7.89 10.78
CA ALA A 226 26.98 -7.89 10.49
C ALA A 226 27.33 -8.96 9.44
N ARG A 227 26.76 -10.17 9.57
CA ARG A 227 26.92 -11.24 8.60
C ARG A 227 26.36 -10.85 7.23
N ASP A 228 25.14 -10.35 7.17
CA ASP A 228 24.51 -9.97 5.90
C ASP A 228 25.27 -8.83 5.19
N VAL A 229 25.97 -7.97 5.94
CA VAL A 229 26.88 -6.97 5.37
C VAL A 229 28.15 -7.61 4.80
N VAL A 230 28.72 -8.63 5.48
CA VAL A 230 29.87 -9.40 4.98
C VAL A 230 29.51 -10.20 3.73
N ASP A 231 28.34 -10.85 3.75
CA ASP A 231 27.83 -11.72 2.67
C ASP A 231 27.29 -10.89 1.47
N GLY A 232 27.29 -9.56 1.56
CA GLY A 232 26.85 -8.66 0.50
C GLY A 232 25.32 -8.57 0.32
N ILE A 233 24.56 -9.21 1.20
CA ILE A 233 23.09 -9.18 1.26
C ILE A 233 22.60 -7.76 1.62
N LEU A 234 23.27 -7.12 2.58
CA LEU A 234 23.03 -5.73 2.97
C LEU A 234 24.22 -4.84 2.61
N PRO A 235 23.98 -3.63 2.06
CA PRO A 235 25.07 -2.68 1.82
C PRO A 235 25.62 -2.16 3.16
N PRO A 236 26.94 -1.95 3.32
CA PRO A 236 27.52 -1.38 4.56
C PRO A 236 26.90 -0.02 4.95
N ALA A 237 26.46 0.76 3.96
CA ALA A 237 25.77 2.03 4.17
C ALA A 237 24.43 1.90 4.92
N PHE A 238 23.82 0.70 4.98
CA PHE A 238 22.61 0.41 5.75
C PHE A 238 22.74 0.86 7.20
N LEU A 239 23.86 0.53 7.85
CA LEU A 239 24.11 0.83 9.26
C LEU A 239 23.96 2.32 9.56
N LYS A 240 24.70 3.16 8.84
CA LYS A 240 24.70 4.61 9.04
C LYS A 240 23.39 5.26 8.60
N LYS A 241 22.81 4.81 7.48
CA LYS A 241 21.54 5.36 6.98
C LYS A 241 20.40 5.08 7.95
N GLN A 242 20.24 3.83 8.39
CA GLN A 242 19.13 3.44 9.25
C GLN A 242 19.21 4.10 10.64
N MET A 243 20.42 4.33 11.17
CA MET A 243 20.60 5.09 12.42
C MET A 243 20.00 6.50 12.38
N ASN A 244 19.95 7.16 11.23
CA ASN A 244 19.39 8.52 11.11
C ASN A 244 17.86 8.56 11.21
N TYR A 245 17.19 7.43 11.00
CA TYR A 245 15.72 7.33 11.01
C TYR A 245 15.16 6.80 12.34
N LEU A 246 16.01 6.38 13.27
CA LEU A 246 15.60 5.80 14.54
C LEU A 246 15.73 6.80 15.69
N PRO A 247 14.87 6.69 16.74
CA PRO A 247 15.06 7.43 17.97
C PRO A 247 16.43 7.15 18.59
N LYS A 248 17.11 8.19 19.10
CA LYS A 248 18.52 8.14 19.55
C LYS A 248 18.76 7.13 20.67
N ASP A 249 17.74 6.87 21.48
CA ASP A 249 17.74 6.00 22.66
C ASP A 249 17.15 4.61 22.40
N SER A 250 16.65 4.34 21.19
CA SER A 250 16.06 3.05 20.82
C SER A 250 17.07 1.89 20.90
N LYS A 251 16.57 0.67 21.18
CA LYS A 251 17.41 -0.54 21.08
C LYS A 251 17.88 -0.77 19.65
N GLY A 252 17.12 -0.32 18.65
CA GLY A 252 17.53 -0.36 17.24
C GLY A 252 18.86 0.36 16.97
N ILE A 253 19.09 1.54 17.58
CA ILE A 253 20.40 2.22 17.50
C ILE A 253 21.52 1.38 18.12
N LYS A 254 21.25 0.68 19.24
CA LYS A 254 22.24 -0.17 19.91
C LYS A 254 22.60 -1.37 19.04
N VAL A 255 21.61 -2.01 18.41
CA VAL A 255 21.80 -3.07 17.41
C VAL A 255 22.75 -2.61 16.30
N LEU A 256 22.46 -1.47 15.66
CA LEU A 256 23.25 -0.97 14.53
C LEU A 256 24.70 -0.62 14.93
N LYS A 257 24.90 0.02 16.10
CA LYS A 257 26.25 0.31 16.63
C LYS A 257 27.02 -0.97 16.95
N ARG A 258 26.33 -2.00 17.45
CA ARG A 258 26.92 -3.31 17.77
C ARG A 258 27.33 -4.03 16.49
N ALA A 259 26.48 -4.02 15.47
CA ALA A 259 26.74 -4.59 14.15
C ALA A 259 27.91 -3.89 13.45
N GLU A 260 27.95 -2.55 13.49
CA GLU A 260 29.06 -1.76 12.93
C GLU A 260 30.41 -2.15 13.55
N LYS A 261 30.46 -2.26 14.89
CA LYS A 261 31.67 -2.72 15.57
C LYS A 261 32.05 -4.15 15.20
N GLY A 262 31.07 -5.05 15.13
CA GLY A 262 31.30 -6.47 14.79
C GLY A 262 31.83 -6.65 13.37
N TYR A 263 31.18 -6.01 12.40
CA TYR A 263 31.59 -6.04 11.00
C TYR A 263 32.97 -5.40 10.78
N LEU A 264 33.25 -4.25 11.41
CA LEU A 264 34.56 -3.58 11.29
C LEU A 264 35.70 -4.36 11.98
N ALA A 265 35.39 -5.19 12.97
CA ALA A 265 36.35 -6.04 13.67
C ALA A 265 36.62 -7.37 12.96
N ALA A 266 35.80 -7.74 11.95
CA ALA A 266 36.04 -8.94 11.17
C ALA A 266 37.34 -8.77 10.35
N PRO A 267 38.25 -9.77 10.33
CA PRO A 267 39.43 -9.71 9.48
C PRO A 267 38.99 -9.58 8.02
N MET A 268 39.24 -8.43 7.42
CA MET A 268 39.02 -8.20 6.00
C MET A 268 40.01 -9.07 5.21
N GLY A 269 39.57 -10.25 4.77
CA GLY A 269 40.21 -11.04 3.71
C GLY A 269 41.24 -12.08 4.16
N ARG A 270 40.98 -13.32 3.76
CA ARG A 270 42.02 -14.20 3.19
C ARG A 270 41.65 -14.46 1.73
#